data_AF-E6KTB2-F1
#
_entry.id   AF-E6KTB2-F1
#
_cell.length_a   1.000
_cell.length_b   1.000
_cell.length_c   1.000
_cell.angle_alpha   90.00
_cell.angle_beta   90.00
_cell.angle_gamma   90.00
#
_symmetry.space_group_name_H-M   'P 1'
#
loop_
_entity.id
_entity.type
_entity.pdbx_description
1 polymer ?
#
loop_
_entity_poly.entity_id
_entity_poly.type
_entity_poly.pdbx_seq_one_letter_code
_entity_poly.pdbx_strand_id
1 'polypeptide(L)'
;MSIVSDFKVDLQAMSSFVESLSSFEEAAKEYDVEDWVPNSGMLENPEVWDRTNAFQDTWEKGTNDLRDEIKAASSAVSGALGAYAEYMDKSKEHMAKVEQAAQALGQSPVVGSGA
;
A
#
# COMPACT_ATOMS: atom_id res chain seq x y z
N MET A 1 13.69 1.34 24.28
CA MET A 1 13.05 2.35 23.41
C MET A 1 13.43 2.07 21.96
N SER A 2 12.99 0.93 21.40
CA SER A 2 13.36 0.48 20.03
C SER A 2 12.11 0.18 19.20
N ILE A 3 11.21 -0.65 19.74
CA ILE A 3 10.03 -1.15 19.03
C ILE A 3 9.10 -0.04 18.50
N VAL A 4 8.86 1.02 19.27
CA VAL A 4 7.97 2.13 18.85
C VAL A 4 8.60 2.98 17.73
N SER A 5 9.93 3.06 17.68
CA SER A 5 10.66 3.76 16.63
C SER A 5 10.64 2.95 15.33
N ASP A 6 11.02 1.67 15.42
CA ASP A 6 11.04 0.75 14.28
C ASP A 6 9.66 0.65 13.64
N PHE A 7 8.63 0.55 14.47
CA PHE A 7 7.24 0.50 14.03
C PHE A 7 6.81 1.77 13.24
N LYS A 8 7.19 2.96 13.70
CA LYS A 8 6.84 4.21 13.02
C LYS A 8 7.56 4.34 11.68
N VAL A 9 8.79 3.84 11.60
CA VAL A 9 9.56 3.78 10.36
C VAL A 9 8.87 2.85 9.35
N ASP A 10 8.38 1.69 9.79
CA ASP A 10 7.67 0.74 8.94
C ASP A 10 6.39 1.34 8.32
N LEU A 11 5.58 2.06 9.11
CA LEU A 11 4.40 2.76 8.57
C LEU A 11 4.78 3.81 7.54
N GLN A 12 5.83 4.58 7.80
CA GLN A 12 6.26 5.64 6.89
C GLN A 12 6.76 5.05 5.58
N ALA A 13 7.52 3.94 5.64
CA ALA A 13 7.96 3.20 4.47
C ALA A 13 6.77 2.64 3.66
N MET A 14 5.77 2.07 4.34
CA MET A 14 4.55 1.56 3.70
C MET A 14 3.73 2.67 3.05
N SER A 15 3.58 3.83 3.69
CA SER A 15 2.89 4.99 3.09
C SER A 15 3.62 5.51 1.85
N SER A 16 4.94 5.70 1.92
CA SER A 16 5.74 6.12 0.77
C SER A 16 5.73 5.11 -0.37
N PHE A 17 5.64 3.81 -0.04
CA PHE A 17 5.47 2.76 -1.05
C PHE A 17 4.10 2.87 -1.75
N VAL A 18 3.01 3.07 -1.01
CA VAL A 18 1.66 3.30 -1.60
C VAL A 18 1.65 4.54 -2.49
N GLU A 19 2.27 5.64 -2.07
CA GLU A 19 2.41 6.85 -2.89
C GLU A 19 3.17 6.57 -4.19
N SER A 20 4.26 5.79 -4.10
CA SER A 20 5.06 5.40 -5.28
C SER A 20 4.26 4.53 -6.25
N LEU A 21 3.48 3.56 -5.74
CA LEU A 21 2.63 2.72 -6.58
C LEU A 21 1.49 3.51 -7.23
N SER A 22 0.89 4.46 -6.51
CA SER A 22 -0.13 5.36 -7.06
C SER A 22 0.43 6.24 -8.18
N SER A 23 1.62 6.81 -7.98
CA SER A 23 2.31 7.57 -9.03
C SER A 23 2.64 6.72 -10.25
N PHE A 24 3.01 5.45 -10.05
CA PHE A 24 3.23 4.52 -11.15
C PHE A 24 1.92 4.22 -11.89
N GLU A 25 0.81 3.98 -11.19
CA GLU A 25 -0.50 3.72 -11.81
C GLU A 25 -0.94 4.89 -12.69
N GLU A 26 -0.77 6.13 -12.23
CA GLU A 26 -1.07 7.32 -13.05
C GLU A 26 -0.17 7.41 -14.29
N ALA A 27 1.15 7.24 -14.14
CA ALA A 27 2.07 7.29 -15.27
C ALA A 27 1.83 6.15 -16.28
N ALA A 28 1.46 4.97 -15.80
CA ALA A 28 1.19 3.82 -16.65
C ALA A 28 -0.05 4.02 -17.53
N LYS A 29 -1.04 4.84 -17.12
CA LYS A 29 -2.23 5.10 -17.95
C LYS A 29 -1.91 5.75 -19.30
N GLU A 30 -0.83 6.53 -19.36
CA GLU A 30 -0.37 7.18 -20.59
C GLU A 30 0.48 6.24 -21.47
N TYR A 31 0.80 5.04 -20.99
CA TYR A 31 1.59 4.07 -21.73
C TYR A 31 0.69 3.20 -22.60
N ASP A 32 0.67 3.50 -23.90
CA ASP A 32 0.09 2.66 -24.94
C ASP A 32 1.21 1.96 -25.72
N VAL A 33 1.16 0.63 -25.83
CA VAL A 33 2.19 -0.12 -26.58
C VAL A 33 2.17 0.27 -28.06
N GLU A 34 0.99 0.59 -28.61
CA GLU A 34 0.83 0.98 -30.02
C GLU A 34 1.65 2.23 -30.39
N ASP A 35 1.93 3.11 -29.44
CA ASP A 35 2.75 4.31 -29.66
C ASP A 35 4.24 4.01 -29.87
N TRP A 36 4.71 2.84 -29.41
CA TRP A 36 6.14 2.49 -29.37
C TRP A 36 6.53 1.41 -30.37
N VAL A 37 5.55 0.86 -31.10
CA VAL A 37 5.73 -0.31 -31.96
C VAL A 37 5.32 -0.02 -33.40
N PRO A 38 5.98 -0.61 -34.41
CA PRO A 38 5.60 -0.42 -35.81
C PRO A 38 4.22 -1.03 -36.07
N ASN A 39 3.38 -0.35 -36.84
CA ASN A 39 2.12 -0.92 -37.32
C ASN A 39 2.31 -1.72 -38.62
N SER A 40 1.25 -2.43 -39.04
CA SER A 40 1.27 -3.28 -40.24
C SER A 40 1.56 -2.53 -41.54
N GLY A 41 1.33 -1.20 -41.57
CA GLY A 41 1.66 -0.35 -42.72
C GLY A 41 3.14 0.05 -42.79
N MET A 42 3.88 -0.07 -41.69
CA MET A 42 5.30 0.25 -41.61
C MET A 42 6.21 -0.95 -41.91
N LEU A 43 5.68 -2.17 -41.85
CA LEU A 43 6.42 -3.41 -42.10
C LEU A 43 5.84 -4.15 -43.29
N GLU A 44 6.49 -4.00 -44.45
CA GLU A 44 6.06 -4.63 -45.71
C GLU A 44 6.33 -6.15 -45.77
N ASN A 45 7.23 -6.66 -44.92
CA ASN A 45 7.57 -8.08 -44.87
C ASN A 45 6.63 -8.84 -43.91
N PRO A 46 5.80 -9.79 -44.40
CA PRO A 46 4.84 -10.51 -43.56
C PRO A 46 5.45 -11.32 -42.42
N GLU A 47 6.61 -11.95 -42.63
CA GLU A 47 7.26 -12.76 -41.60
C GLU A 47 7.82 -11.89 -40.47
N VAL A 48 8.28 -10.68 -40.81
CA VAL A 48 8.72 -9.68 -39.84
C VAL A 48 7.52 -9.09 -39.12
N TRP A 49 6.43 -8.82 -39.84
CA TRP A 49 5.18 -8.35 -39.25
C TRP A 49 4.60 -9.35 -38.25
N ASP A 50 4.45 -10.61 -38.61
CA ASP A 50 3.88 -11.64 -37.73
C ASP A 50 4.65 -11.77 -36.40
N ARG A 51 5.99 -11.76 -36.46
CA ARG A 51 6.83 -11.77 -35.27
C ARG A 51 6.69 -10.51 -34.43
N THR A 52 6.57 -9.35 -35.10
CA THR A 52 6.42 -8.06 -34.43
C THR A 52 5.06 -8.00 -33.74
N ASN A 53 3.98 -8.40 -34.41
CA ASN A 53 2.63 -8.45 -33.85
C ASN A 53 2.57 -9.38 -32.62
N ALA A 54 3.15 -10.59 -32.71
CA ALA A 54 3.19 -11.50 -31.57
C ALA A 54 3.98 -10.93 -30.37
N PHE A 55 5.04 -10.16 -30.64
CA PHE A 55 5.77 -9.43 -29.60
C PHE A 55 4.93 -8.30 -28.98
N GLN A 56 4.21 -7.53 -29.80
CA GLN A 56 3.30 -6.48 -29.35
C GLN A 56 2.22 -7.05 -28.42
N ASP A 57 1.53 -8.12 -28.83
CA ASP A 57 0.51 -8.80 -28.02
C ASP A 57 1.07 -9.26 -26.67
N THR A 58 2.28 -9.83 -26.68
CA THR A 58 2.92 -10.31 -25.44
C THR A 58 3.31 -9.16 -24.53
N TRP A 59 3.79 -8.06 -25.10
CA TRP A 59 4.18 -6.88 -24.34
C TRP A 59 2.96 -6.16 -23.76
N GLU A 60 1.91 -5.96 -24.54
CA GLU A 60 0.66 -5.36 -24.07
C GLU A 60 0.08 -6.19 -22.92
N LYS A 61 0.00 -7.52 -23.11
CA LYS A 61 -0.44 -8.42 -22.04
C LYS A 61 0.42 -8.32 -20.79
N GLY A 62 1.75 -8.39 -20.93
CA GLY A 62 2.68 -8.30 -19.80
C GLY A 62 2.60 -6.96 -19.05
N THR A 63 2.37 -5.86 -19.77
CA THR A 63 2.22 -4.53 -19.18
C THR A 63 0.91 -4.41 -18.41
N ASN A 64 -0.18 -4.96 -18.96
CA ASN A 64 -1.47 -5.01 -18.30
C ASN A 64 -1.45 -5.91 -17.06
N ASP A 65 -0.86 -7.12 -17.15
CA ASP A 65 -0.70 -8.03 -16.02
C ASP A 65 0.11 -7.36 -14.89
N LEU A 66 1.23 -6.68 -15.22
CA LEU A 66 2.03 -5.94 -14.23
C LEU A 66 1.22 -4.80 -13.57
N ARG A 67 0.39 -4.10 -14.33
CA ARG A 67 -0.47 -3.03 -13.80
C ARG A 67 -1.48 -3.58 -12.80
N ASP A 68 -2.09 -4.71 -13.11
CA ASP A 68 -3.04 -5.38 -12.21
C ASP A 68 -2.35 -5.87 -10.92
N GLU A 69 -1.15 -6.43 -11.03
CA GLU A 69 -0.34 -6.85 -9.88
C GLU A 69 0.02 -5.67 -8.98
N ILE A 70 0.43 -4.54 -9.56
CA ILE A 70 0.75 -3.31 -8.81
C ILE A 70 -0.49 -2.79 -8.09
N LYS A 71 -1.65 -2.81 -8.73
CA LYS A 71 -2.91 -2.41 -8.10
C LYS A 71 -3.29 -3.32 -6.93
N ALA A 72 -3.10 -4.63 -7.08
CA ALA A 72 -3.32 -5.59 -6.00
C ALA A 72 -2.36 -5.34 -4.83
N ALA A 73 -1.08 -5.08 -5.10
CA ALA A 73 -0.09 -4.74 -4.08
C ALA A 73 -0.47 -3.44 -3.34
N SER A 74 -0.82 -2.38 -4.07
CA SER A 74 -1.29 -1.10 -3.50
C SER A 74 -2.47 -1.29 -2.55
N SER A 75 -3.45 -2.10 -2.96
CA SER A 75 -4.63 -2.41 -2.17
C SER A 75 -4.26 -3.16 -0.88
N ALA A 76 -3.39 -4.16 -0.97
CA ALA A 76 -2.94 -4.93 0.18
C ALA A 76 -2.19 -4.08 1.20
N VAL A 77 -1.25 -3.22 0.75
CA VAL A 77 -0.50 -2.33 1.65
C VAL A 77 -1.42 -1.29 2.30
N SER A 78 -2.34 -0.70 1.52
CA SER A 78 -3.32 0.25 2.05
C SER A 78 -4.24 -0.39 3.09
N GLY A 79 -4.69 -1.63 2.86
CA GLY A 79 -5.47 -2.40 3.82
C GLY A 79 -4.72 -2.67 5.12
N ALA A 80 -3.44 -3.03 5.04
CA ALA A 80 -2.59 -3.23 6.22
C ALA A 80 -2.41 -1.94 7.03
N LEU A 81 -2.18 -0.81 6.36
CA LEU A 81 -2.12 0.51 7.00
C LEU A 81 -3.44 0.88 7.70
N GLY A 82 -4.58 0.61 7.06
CA GLY A 82 -5.91 0.85 7.64
C GLY A 82 -6.17 0.00 8.89
N ALA A 83 -5.90 -1.31 8.84
CA ALA A 83 -6.03 -2.20 9.98
C ALA A 83 -5.13 -1.76 11.16
N TYR A 84 -3.94 -1.24 10.85
CA TYR A 84 -3.06 -0.70 11.87
C TYR A 84 -3.61 0.59 12.50
N ALA A 85 -4.12 1.53 11.70
CA ALA A 85 -4.75 2.75 12.22
C ALA A 85 -5.90 2.40 13.19
N GLU A 86 -6.74 1.43 12.83
CA GLU A 86 -7.82 0.94 13.68
C GLU A 86 -7.30 0.33 14.99
N TYR A 87 -6.24 -0.49 14.94
CA TYR A 87 -5.60 -1.05 16.13
C TYR A 87 -5.09 0.04 17.07
N MET A 88 -4.46 1.09 16.54
CA MET A 88 -3.95 2.20 17.33
C MET A 88 -5.05 2.99 18.00
N ASP A 89 -6.14 3.26 17.30
CA ASP A 89 -7.26 4.00 17.87
C ASP A 89 -7.95 3.21 18.98
N LYS A 90 -8.17 1.90 18.79
CA LYS A 90 -8.65 1.01 19.88
C LYS A 90 -7.68 0.99 21.07
N SER A 91 -6.38 0.94 20.81
CA SER A 91 -5.36 0.93 21.87
C SER A 91 -5.39 2.22 22.69
N LYS A 92 -5.57 3.39 22.03
CA LYS A 92 -5.76 4.68 22.73
C LYS A 92 -7.02 4.67 23.59
N GLU A 93 -8.14 4.17 23.07
CA GLU A 93 -9.38 4.07 23.83
C GLU A 93 -9.22 3.18 25.08
N HIS A 94 -8.54 2.03 24.93
CA HIS A 94 -8.25 1.15 26.05
C HIS A 94 -7.33 1.81 27.08
N MET A 95 -6.25 2.47 26.64
CA MET A 95 -5.35 3.22 27.55
C MET A 95 -6.09 4.33 28.29
N ALA A 96 -6.97 5.07 27.62
CA ALA A 96 -7.77 6.12 28.27
C ALA A 96 -8.67 5.57 29.38
N LYS A 97 -9.28 4.39 29.18
CA LYS A 97 -10.06 3.70 30.21
C LYS A 97 -9.19 3.26 31.39
N VAL A 98 -8.01 2.71 31.12
CA VAL A 98 -7.04 2.32 32.15
C VAL A 98 -6.57 3.55 32.93
N GLU A 99 -6.30 4.65 32.26
CA GLU A 99 -5.88 5.91 32.89
C GLU A 99 -6.99 6.49 33.78
N GLN A 100 -8.25 6.51 33.31
CA GLN A 100 -9.39 6.90 34.13
C GLN A 100 -9.55 6.01 35.37
N ALA A 101 -9.43 4.69 35.21
CA ALA A 101 -9.50 3.75 36.34
C ALA A 101 -8.34 3.97 37.33
N ALA A 102 -7.12 4.20 36.84
CA ALA A 102 -5.96 4.51 37.68
C ALA A 102 -6.12 5.83 38.44
N GLN A 103 -6.66 6.87 37.80
CA GLN A 103 -6.97 8.15 38.44
C GLN A 103 -8.04 7.97 39.55
N ALA A 104 -9.07 7.16 39.30
CA ALA A 104 -10.10 6.86 40.29
C ALA A 104 -9.56 6.05 41.50
N LEU A 105 -8.62 5.13 41.27
CA LEU A 105 -7.93 4.38 42.33
C LEU A 105 -6.99 5.28 43.15
N GLY A 106 -6.28 6.22 42.50
CA GLY A 106 -5.42 7.20 43.17
C GLY A 106 -6.17 8.20 44.05
N GLN A 107 -7.48 8.38 43.84
CA GLN A 107 -8.35 9.22 44.68
C GLN A 107 -9.23 8.43 45.66
N SER A 108 -9.16 7.10 45.65
CA SER A 108 -9.87 6.29 46.63
C SER A 108 -9.13 6.34 47.98
N PRO A 109 -9.81 6.63 49.10
CA PRO A 109 -9.16 6.59 50.40
C PRO A 109 -8.67 5.16 50.64
N VAL A 110 -7.41 5.02 51.04
CA VAL A 110 -6.88 3.74 51.51
C VAL A 110 -7.70 3.35 52.74
N VAL A 111 -8.68 2.48 52.57
CA VAL A 111 -9.48 1.96 53.69
C VAL A 111 -8.60 1.00 54.49
N GLY A 112 -8.16 1.48 55.66
CA GLY A 112 -7.31 0.81 56.65
C GLY A 112 -5.92 1.46 56.73
N SER A 113 -5.64 2.39 57.64
CA SER A 113 -5.55 2.07 59.08
C SER A 113 -5.85 3.32 59.91
N GLY A 114 -7.11 3.48 60.29
CA GLY A 114 -7.49 4.22 61.48
C GLY A 114 -7.90 3.20 62.55
N ALA A 115 -7.07 3.06 63.57
CA ALA A 115 -7.36 2.69 64.97
C ALA A 115 -6.03 2.49 65.69
#